data_AF-A0A940J2T5-F1
#
_entry.id   AF-A0A940J2T5-F1
#
_cell.length_a   1.000
_cell.length_b   1.000
_cell.length_c   1.000
_cell.angle_alpha   90.00
_cell.angle_beta   90.00
_cell.angle_gamma   90.00
#
_symmetry.space_group_name_H-M   'P 1'
#
loop_
_entity.id
_entity.type
_entity.pdbx_description
1 polymer ?
#
loop_
_entity_poly.entity_id
_entity_poly.type
_entity_poly.pdbx_seq_one_letter_code
_entity_poly.pdbx_strand_id
1 'polypeptide(L)'
;MTKRFLIAVLTATALLGPTACSTDQGSARDDRGTELVGLLELAPGSVEAGKVTGTWFRMVQVGGSATKGPYMRNADSPADGGEATLLAPGTSGGIRLGGYQSQPRPAFAADGDSLAAAITRPTKFFGVRFSIATNPVDPQTRTKVAPPTAYVKDGRLTADLSSWGVTWNNQVFNQGAPKPVSSTGAKAPGQEKAEKVWDWVAGTYLESAPAPTITGKGATGTYDEKTGRFVLEWTSLIVGGPFNRFIGRWHLEGTFEKAAKAPHA
;
A
#
# COMPACT_ATOMS: atom_id res chain seq x y z
N MET A 1 -72.67 56.38 -30.41
CA MET A 1 -73.48 55.27 -30.97
C MET A 1 -72.64 54.70 -32.12
N THR A 2 -72.19 53.45 -32.16
CA THR A 2 -72.92 52.19 -31.94
C THR A 2 -71.93 51.04 -31.66
N LYS A 3 -72.40 50.12 -30.81
CA LYS A 3 -71.80 48.89 -30.26
C LYS A 3 -70.96 48.04 -31.22
N ARG A 4 -69.88 47.41 -30.74
CA ARG A 4 -69.54 46.01 -31.06
C ARG A 4 -68.98 45.23 -29.85
N PHE A 5 -69.64 44.10 -29.65
CA PHE A 5 -69.53 42.97 -28.73
C PHE A 5 -68.16 42.58 -28.14
N LEU A 6 -68.18 42.31 -26.83
CA LEU A 6 -67.26 41.40 -26.13
C LEU A 6 -67.56 39.94 -26.52
N ILE A 7 -66.52 39.18 -26.83
CA ILE A 7 -66.49 37.72 -26.66
C ILE A 7 -65.36 37.42 -25.68
N ALA A 8 -65.72 36.86 -24.53
CA ALA A 8 -64.79 36.31 -23.56
C ALA A 8 -64.40 34.89 -23.99
N VAL A 9 -63.11 34.58 -24.01
CA VAL A 9 -62.60 33.21 -24.05
C VAL A 9 -61.69 33.01 -22.85
N LEU A 10 -62.12 32.12 -21.95
CA LEU A 10 -61.32 31.56 -20.87
C LEU A 10 -60.07 30.89 -21.44
N THR A 11 -58.91 31.17 -20.87
CA THR A 11 -57.74 30.28 -20.95
C THR A 11 -57.21 30.04 -19.54
N ALA A 12 -57.42 28.81 -19.06
CA ALA A 12 -56.88 28.30 -17.82
C ALA A 12 -55.37 28.14 -17.96
N THR A 13 -54.59 28.84 -17.12
CA THR A 13 -53.14 28.68 -17.04
C THR A 13 -52.82 27.58 -16.05
N ALA A 14 -52.49 26.39 -16.56
CA ALA A 14 -51.91 25.32 -15.75
C ALA A 14 -50.45 25.66 -15.46
N LEU A 15 -50.13 25.95 -14.20
CA LEU A 15 -48.76 26.10 -13.70
C LEU A 15 -48.12 24.72 -13.58
N LEU A 16 -47.35 24.31 -14.59
CA LEU A 16 -46.40 23.20 -14.49
C LEU A 16 -45.16 23.68 -13.73
N GLY A 17 -45.12 23.43 -12.42
CA GLY A 17 -43.90 23.55 -11.63
C GLY A 17 -43.00 22.34 -11.91
N PRO A 18 -41.70 22.51 -12.22
CA PRO A 18 -40.79 21.37 -12.27
C PRO A 18 -40.59 20.85 -10.85
N THR A 19 -41.12 19.66 -10.57
CA THR A 19 -40.71 18.82 -9.46
C THR A 19 -39.27 18.38 -9.70
N ALA A 20 -38.32 19.20 -9.25
CA ALA A 20 -36.93 18.80 -9.11
C ALA A 20 -36.84 17.79 -7.96
N CYS A 21 -37.08 16.51 -8.27
CA CYS A 21 -36.60 15.41 -7.43
C CYS A 21 -35.07 15.45 -7.47
N SER A 22 -34.46 16.22 -6.56
CA SER A 22 -33.05 16.02 -6.21
C SER A 22 -32.96 14.61 -5.65
N THR A 23 -32.53 13.69 -6.50
CA THR A 23 -31.96 12.43 -6.07
C THR A 23 -30.63 12.78 -5.45
N ASP A 24 -30.62 12.99 -4.13
CA ASP A 24 -29.42 12.88 -3.32
C ASP A 24 -28.86 11.48 -3.58
N GLN A 25 -27.97 11.37 -4.57
CA GLN A 25 -27.05 10.26 -4.66
C GLN A 25 -26.10 10.42 -3.49
N GLY A 26 -26.54 9.93 -2.32
CA GLY A 26 -25.68 9.71 -1.18
C GLY A 26 -24.50 8.88 -1.67
N SER A 27 -23.37 9.54 -1.86
CA SER A 27 -22.09 8.87 -2.06
C SER A 27 -21.96 7.90 -0.90
N ALA A 28 -21.85 6.60 -1.19
CA ALA A 28 -21.61 5.59 -0.16
C ALA A 28 -20.47 6.11 0.72
N ARG A 29 -20.77 6.39 1.99
CA ARG A 29 -19.83 7.00 2.92
C ARG A 29 -18.74 5.96 3.13
N ASP A 30 -17.57 6.20 2.54
CA ASP A 30 -16.40 5.36 2.72
C ASP A 30 -16.10 5.26 4.22
N ASP A 31 -16.32 4.08 4.80
CA ASP A 31 -16.22 3.84 6.24
C ASP A 31 -14.78 3.55 6.68
N ARG A 32 -13.82 3.55 5.75
CA ARG A 32 -12.38 3.31 5.97
C ARG A 32 -11.70 4.42 6.77
N GLY A 33 -12.29 5.63 6.81
CA GLY A 33 -11.75 6.79 7.51
C GLY A 33 -11.09 7.81 6.58
N THR A 34 -10.22 8.65 7.12
CA THR A 34 -9.51 9.69 6.37
C THR A 34 -8.33 9.07 5.63
N GLU A 35 -8.30 9.19 4.31
CA GLU A 35 -7.16 8.78 3.49
C GLU A 35 -5.93 9.64 3.79
N LEU A 36 -4.79 9.00 4.04
CA LEU A 36 -3.50 9.66 4.14
C LEU A 36 -2.87 9.78 2.75
N VAL A 37 -2.44 10.99 2.43
CA VAL A 37 -1.80 11.32 1.15
C VAL A 37 -0.47 12.00 1.44
N GLY A 38 0.62 11.32 1.13
CA GLY A 38 1.96 11.83 1.38
C GLY A 38 3.00 10.72 1.53
N LEU A 39 3.94 10.94 2.44
CA LEU A 39 5.04 10.04 2.75
C LEU A 39 4.84 9.48 4.17
N LEU A 40 4.85 8.16 4.30
CA LEU A 40 5.11 7.51 5.58
C LEU A 40 6.64 7.43 5.73
N GLU A 41 7.23 8.45 6.36
CA GLU A 41 8.65 8.46 6.68
C GLU A 41 8.95 7.37 7.68
N LEU A 42 9.99 6.58 7.43
CA LEU A 42 10.38 5.50 8.31
C LEU A 42 11.36 6.01 9.37
N ALA A 43 11.16 5.61 10.62
CA ALA A 43 12.20 5.68 11.64
C ALA A 43 13.17 4.50 11.44
N PRO A 44 14.49 4.72 11.55
CA PRO A 44 15.46 3.63 11.46
C PRO A 44 15.26 2.65 12.61
N GLY A 45 15.37 1.35 12.30
CA GLY A 45 15.40 0.31 13.31
C GLY A 45 16.59 0.49 14.25
N SER A 46 16.33 0.38 15.55
CA SER A 46 17.35 0.43 16.60
C SER A 46 17.08 -0.60 17.69
N VAL A 47 18.08 -0.83 18.55
CA VAL A 47 17.92 -1.58 19.79
C VAL A 47 18.31 -0.67 20.94
N GLU A 48 17.35 -0.41 21.82
CA GLU A 48 17.55 0.41 23.01
C GLU A 48 17.13 -0.38 24.24
N ALA A 49 18.03 -0.56 25.22
CA ALA A 49 17.79 -1.33 26.43
C ALA A 49 17.17 -2.74 26.17
N GLY A 50 17.62 -3.41 25.10
CA GLY A 50 17.13 -4.74 24.71
C GLY A 50 15.78 -4.74 23.98
N LYS A 51 15.17 -3.57 23.75
CA LYS A 51 13.94 -3.42 22.98
C LYS A 51 14.27 -3.01 21.55
N VAL A 52 13.69 -3.72 20.58
CA VAL A 52 13.73 -3.31 19.17
C VAL A 52 12.69 -2.22 18.93
N THR A 53 13.11 -1.09 18.38
CA THR A 53 12.29 0.09 18.05
C THR A 53 12.51 0.51 16.61
N GLY A 54 11.69 1.40 16.06
CA GLY A 54 11.82 1.83 14.67
C GLY A 54 11.37 0.75 13.69
N THR A 55 11.85 0.82 12.44
CA THR A 55 11.45 -0.12 11.38
C THR A 55 12.30 -1.39 11.38
N TRP A 56 11.68 -2.57 11.39
CA TRP A 56 12.39 -3.85 11.38
C TRP A 56 11.56 -4.99 10.76
N PHE A 57 12.26 -6.07 10.45
CA PHE A 57 11.72 -7.32 9.92
C PHE A 57 12.13 -8.50 10.80
N ARG A 58 11.20 -9.43 11.06
CA ARG A 58 11.51 -10.76 11.60
C ARG A 58 10.99 -11.83 10.66
N MET A 59 11.70 -12.94 10.54
CA MET A 59 11.22 -14.09 9.78
C MET A 59 10.84 -15.22 10.73
N VAL A 60 9.55 -15.52 10.85
CA VAL A 60 9.03 -16.60 11.69
C VAL A 60 9.29 -17.93 10.99
N GLN A 61 9.85 -18.89 11.73
CA GLN A 61 10.08 -20.23 11.25
C GLN A 61 8.76 -21.01 11.09
N VAL A 62 8.78 -22.06 10.27
CA VAL A 62 7.62 -22.94 10.08
C VAL A 62 7.18 -23.53 11.43
N GLY A 63 5.89 -23.44 11.74
CA GLY A 63 5.33 -23.88 13.02
C GLY A 63 5.45 -22.85 14.16
N GLY A 64 6.14 -21.74 13.94
CA GLY A 64 6.22 -20.63 14.88
C GLY A 64 5.02 -19.67 14.82
N SER A 65 5.03 -18.68 15.72
CA SER A 65 4.03 -17.61 15.75
C SER A 65 4.66 -16.23 15.56
N ALA A 66 3.90 -15.28 15.06
CA ALA A 66 4.35 -13.91 14.84
C ALA A 66 4.86 -13.23 16.12
N THR A 67 4.28 -13.55 17.27
CA THR A 67 4.57 -12.90 18.56
C THR A 67 5.61 -13.63 19.41
N LYS A 68 5.76 -14.95 19.24
CA LYS A 68 6.66 -15.77 20.08
C LYS A 68 7.78 -16.48 19.31
N GLY A 69 7.76 -16.43 17.97
CA GLY A 69 8.71 -17.19 17.17
C GLY A 69 8.45 -18.71 17.20
N PRO A 70 9.48 -19.56 17.00
CA PRO A 70 10.88 -19.16 16.84
C PRO A 70 11.10 -18.30 15.59
N TYR A 71 12.06 -17.38 15.68
CA TYR A 71 12.46 -16.54 14.56
C TYR A 71 13.73 -17.09 13.93
N MET A 72 13.88 -16.93 12.62
CA MET A 72 15.11 -17.23 11.93
C MET A 72 16.17 -16.21 12.33
N ARG A 73 17.36 -16.69 12.68
CA ARG A 73 18.49 -15.84 13.04
C ARG A 73 19.22 -15.36 11.80
N ASN A 74 19.19 -14.05 11.57
CA ASN A 74 20.05 -13.38 10.62
C ASN A 74 21.41 -13.11 11.28
N ALA A 75 22.46 -13.82 10.84
CA ALA A 75 23.82 -13.67 11.35
C ALA A 75 24.42 -12.28 11.10
N ASP A 76 23.89 -11.53 10.12
CA ASP A 76 24.31 -10.15 9.85
C ASP A 76 23.66 -9.13 10.80
N SER A 77 22.65 -9.54 11.58
CA SER A 77 21.93 -8.60 12.43
C SER A 77 22.49 -8.56 13.85
N PRO A 78 22.79 -7.36 14.39
CA PRO A 78 23.17 -7.19 15.79
C PRO A 78 21.97 -7.22 16.74
N ALA A 79 20.74 -7.18 16.21
CA ALA A 79 19.54 -6.99 17.03
C ALA A 79 18.95 -8.32 17.50
N ASP A 80 18.58 -8.35 18.78
CA ASP A 80 17.80 -9.45 19.37
C ASP A 80 18.42 -10.84 19.14
N GLY A 81 19.75 -10.95 19.32
CA GLY A 81 20.48 -12.19 19.06
C GLY A 81 20.44 -12.67 17.60
N GLY A 82 20.19 -11.76 16.67
CA GLY A 82 20.02 -12.00 15.24
C GLY A 82 18.56 -12.23 14.80
N GLU A 83 17.60 -12.24 15.72
CA GLU A 83 16.21 -12.60 15.42
C GLU A 83 15.39 -11.45 14.78
N ALA A 84 15.88 -10.21 14.88
CA ALA A 84 15.32 -9.04 14.21
C ALA A 84 16.33 -8.46 13.24
N THR A 85 15.91 -8.12 12.02
CA THR A 85 16.72 -7.37 11.05
C THR A 85 16.26 -5.91 11.05
N LEU A 86 17.14 -5.01 11.49
CA LEU A 86 16.87 -3.57 11.53
C LEU A 86 16.89 -2.99 10.12
N LEU A 87 15.93 -2.14 9.80
CA LEU A 87 15.84 -1.48 8.49
C LEU A 87 16.03 0.02 8.65
N ALA A 88 16.76 0.61 7.72
CA ALA A 88 16.97 2.06 7.67
C ALA A 88 16.22 2.69 6.49
N PRO A 89 15.76 3.95 6.63
CA PRO A 89 15.12 4.69 5.54
C PRO A 89 16.00 4.78 4.31
N GLY A 90 15.39 4.51 3.15
CA GLY A 90 16.02 4.61 1.85
C GLY A 90 16.19 6.06 1.37
N THR A 91 16.50 6.23 0.08
CA THR A 91 16.70 7.54 -0.54
C THR A 91 15.42 8.38 -0.60
N SER A 92 14.25 7.76 -0.53
CA SER A 92 12.96 8.46 -0.45
C SER A 92 12.47 8.70 0.98
N GLY A 93 13.22 8.28 2.00
CA GLY A 93 12.83 8.42 3.42
C GLY A 93 11.73 7.45 3.90
N GLY A 94 10.99 6.81 3.00
CA GLY A 94 9.94 5.87 3.37
C GLY A 94 8.99 5.52 2.22
N ILE A 95 7.70 5.34 2.54
CA ILE A 95 6.67 4.85 1.61
C ILE A 95 5.81 6.01 1.10
N ARG A 96 5.82 6.22 -0.21
CA ARG A 96 4.92 7.15 -0.90
C ARG A 96 3.55 6.51 -1.07
N LEU A 97 2.52 7.15 -0.53
CA LEU A 97 1.13 6.74 -0.67
C LEU A 97 0.56 7.22 -2.02
N GLY A 98 -0.21 6.36 -2.69
CA GLY A 98 -0.85 6.64 -3.98
C GLY A 98 0.07 6.56 -5.20
N GLY A 99 1.33 6.12 -5.05
CA GLY A 99 2.27 5.93 -6.16
C GLY A 99 3.21 4.77 -5.92
N TYR A 100 3.89 4.31 -6.98
CA TYR A 100 4.86 3.23 -6.87
C TYR A 100 6.27 3.77 -6.61
N GLN A 101 7.06 3.00 -5.87
CA GLN A 101 8.51 3.06 -5.82
C GLN A 101 9.03 1.69 -6.28
N SER A 102 8.96 1.44 -7.60
CA SER A 102 9.31 0.13 -8.18
C SER A 102 10.80 -0.18 -8.09
N GLN A 103 11.11 -1.47 -8.23
CA GLN A 103 12.48 -1.93 -8.37
C GLN A 103 13.19 -1.29 -9.58
N PRO A 104 14.49 -0.97 -9.47
CA PRO A 104 15.27 -0.48 -10.61
C PRO A 104 15.44 -1.57 -11.67
N ARG A 105 15.95 -1.16 -12.85
CA ARG A 105 16.34 -2.06 -13.93
C ARG A 105 17.83 -1.86 -14.23
N PRO A 106 18.71 -2.85 -13.99
CA PRO A 106 18.43 -4.16 -13.39
C PRO A 106 18.01 -4.06 -11.91
N ALA A 107 17.33 -5.09 -11.41
CA ALA A 107 16.88 -5.15 -10.01
C ALA A 107 17.93 -5.69 -9.03
N PHE A 108 18.93 -6.40 -9.57
CA PHE A 108 19.98 -7.07 -8.81
C PHE A 108 21.35 -6.71 -9.35
N ALA A 109 22.33 -6.64 -8.44
CA ALA A 109 23.73 -6.71 -8.79
C ALA A 109 24.13 -8.14 -9.17
N ALA A 110 25.34 -8.32 -9.71
CA ALA A 110 25.82 -9.62 -10.19
C ALA A 110 25.91 -10.70 -9.08
N ASP A 111 26.08 -10.27 -7.82
CA ASP A 111 26.14 -11.13 -6.63
C ASP A 111 24.76 -11.44 -6.02
N GLY A 112 23.68 -10.95 -6.64
CA GLY A 112 22.31 -11.15 -6.17
C GLY A 112 21.84 -10.13 -5.13
N ASP A 113 22.66 -9.15 -4.78
CA ASP A 113 22.24 -8.02 -3.95
C ASP A 113 21.12 -7.24 -4.62
N SER A 114 20.11 -6.87 -3.84
CA SER A 114 19.08 -5.96 -4.30
C SER A 114 19.62 -4.56 -4.53
N LEU A 115 19.20 -3.97 -5.65
CA LEU A 115 19.51 -2.57 -6.02
C LEU A 115 18.42 -1.58 -5.65
N ALA A 116 17.23 -2.03 -5.22
CA ALA A 116 16.20 -1.11 -4.77
C ALA A 116 16.62 -0.41 -3.46
N ALA A 117 16.56 0.92 -3.44
CA ALA A 117 17.04 1.72 -2.31
C ALA A 117 16.09 2.85 -1.93
N ALA A 118 14.92 2.94 -2.56
CA ALA A 118 13.99 4.06 -2.40
C ALA A 118 13.29 4.03 -1.03
N ILE A 119 12.64 2.91 -0.68
CA ILE A 119 11.85 2.78 0.55
C ILE A 119 12.77 2.52 1.75
N THR A 120 13.63 1.50 1.65
CA THR A 120 14.64 1.15 2.66
C THR A 120 16.02 1.06 2.03
N ARG A 121 17.07 1.22 2.84
CA ARG A 121 18.43 0.91 2.39
C ARG A 121 18.58 -0.61 2.23
N PRO A 122 19.25 -1.08 1.16
CA PRO A 122 19.67 -2.48 1.04
C PRO A 122 20.37 -2.96 2.31
N THR A 123 19.80 -3.98 2.94
CA THR A 123 20.23 -4.47 4.26
C THR A 123 20.62 -5.94 4.16
N LYS A 124 21.73 -6.33 4.78
CA LYS A 124 22.19 -7.73 4.72
C LYS A 124 21.25 -8.68 5.45
N PHE A 125 20.97 -9.78 4.79
CA PHE A 125 20.24 -10.92 5.32
C PHE A 125 20.88 -12.19 4.77
N PHE A 126 21.59 -12.93 5.61
CA PHE A 126 22.42 -14.08 5.18
C PHE A 126 23.44 -13.71 4.08
N GLY A 127 24.20 -12.64 4.30
CA GLY A 127 25.30 -12.20 3.43
C GLY A 127 24.86 -11.43 2.18
N VAL A 128 23.60 -11.53 1.77
CA VAL A 128 23.03 -10.86 0.60
C VAL A 128 22.12 -9.72 1.03
N ARG A 129 22.20 -8.57 0.36
CA ARG A 129 21.35 -7.42 0.64
C ARG A 129 19.95 -7.66 0.10
N PHE A 130 18.96 -7.67 0.99
CA PHE A 130 17.56 -7.51 0.58
C PHE A 130 17.13 -6.05 0.66
N SER A 131 16.11 -5.71 -0.11
CA SER A 131 15.43 -4.43 0.03
C SER A 131 13.96 -4.55 -0.37
N ILE A 132 13.24 -3.45 -0.22
CA ILE A 132 11.82 -3.32 -0.49
C ILE A 132 11.57 -2.39 -1.68
N ALA A 133 10.63 -2.78 -2.52
CA ALA A 133 10.02 -1.95 -3.55
C ALA A 133 8.50 -2.14 -3.53
N THR A 134 7.76 -1.23 -4.14
CA THR A 134 6.33 -1.42 -4.40
C THR A 134 6.14 -1.54 -5.90
N ASN A 135 5.75 -2.72 -6.38
CA ASN A 135 5.69 -3.01 -7.82
C ASN A 135 4.23 -3.14 -8.29
N PRO A 136 3.89 -2.70 -9.51
CA PRO A 136 2.52 -2.76 -10.03
C PRO A 136 2.05 -4.16 -10.41
N VAL A 137 2.96 -5.14 -10.46
CA VAL A 137 2.66 -6.53 -10.81
C VAL A 137 3.23 -7.43 -9.72
N ASP A 138 2.36 -8.29 -9.18
CA ASP A 138 2.75 -9.30 -8.22
C ASP A 138 3.67 -10.35 -8.88
N PRO A 139 4.87 -10.60 -8.33
CA PRO A 139 5.81 -11.55 -8.93
C PRO A 139 5.34 -13.01 -8.86
N GLN A 140 4.42 -13.34 -7.96
CA GLN A 140 3.99 -14.72 -7.68
C GLN A 140 2.77 -15.09 -8.52
N THR A 141 1.74 -14.25 -8.53
CA THR A 141 0.46 -14.46 -9.20
C THR A 141 0.39 -13.81 -10.58
N ARG A 142 1.32 -12.90 -10.89
CA ARG A 142 1.31 -12.06 -12.11
C ARG A 142 0.11 -11.10 -12.21
N THR A 143 -0.65 -10.97 -11.13
CA THR A 143 -1.79 -10.05 -11.05
C THR A 143 -1.28 -8.62 -10.90
N LYS A 144 -1.93 -7.66 -11.58
CA LYS A 144 -1.73 -6.25 -11.33
C LYS A 144 -2.28 -5.90 -9.94
N VAL A 145 -1.52 -5.14 -9.17
CA VAL A 145 -1.86 -4.74 -7.79
C VAL A 145 -2.00 -3.22 -7.72
N ALA A 146 -2.49 -2.69 -6.60
CA ALA A 146 -2.64 -1.25 -6.38
C ALA A 146 -1.37 -0.64 -5.74
N PRO A 147 -1.14 0.67 -5.90
CA PRO A 147 -0.10 1.36 -5.12
C PRO A 147 -0.45 1.36 -3.62
N PRO A 148 0.54 1.59 -2.73
CA PRO A 148 0.29 1.72 -1.31
C PRO A 148 -0.77 2.76 -0.99
N THR A 149 -1.75 2.42 -0.15
CA THR A 149 -2.73 3.38 0.38
C THR A 149 -2.86 3.21 1.88
N ALA A 150 -3.23 4.27 2.59
CA ALA A 150 -3.43 4.22 4.03
C ALA A 150 -4.60 5.10 4.47
N TYR A 151 -5.34 4.65 5.48
CA TYR A 151 -6.51 5.31 6.04
C TYR A 151 -6.43 5.34 7.57
N VAL A 152 -6.86 6.45 8.16
CA VAL A 152 -6.94 6.64 9.60
C VAL A 152 -8.38 6.80 10.04
N LYS A 153 -8.76 6.06 11.08
CA LYS A 153 -10.05 6.17 11.75
C LYS A 153 -9.87 5.95 13.24
N ASP A 154 -10.27 6.91 14.07
CA ASP A 154 -10.21 6.80 15.54
C ASP A 154 -8.81 6.42 16.07
N GLY A 155 -7.76 7.02 15.50
CA GLY A 155 -6.36 6.73 15.86
C GLY A 155 -5.83 5.36 15.36
N ARG A 156 -6.65 4.59 14.64
CA ARG A 156 -6.26 3.34 14.00
C ARG A 156 -5.80 3.60 12.57
N LEU A 157 -4.59 3.16 12.26
CA LEU A 157 -4.05 3.14 10.90
C LEU A 157 -4.39 1.79 10.23
N THR A 158 -4.84 1.85 8.99
CA THR A 158 -4.95 0.69 8.10
C THR A 158 -4.27 1.02 6.78
N ALA A 159 -3.64 0.03 6.14
CA ALA A 159 -2.98 0.23 4.86
C ALA A 159 -3.11 -0.98 3.94
N ASP A 160 -3.27 -0.69 2.65
CA ASP A 160 -3.05 -1.66 1.57
C ASP A 160 -1.59 -1.53 1.14
N LEU A 161 -0.83 -2.60 1.38
CA LEU A 161 0.55 -2.77 0.98
C LEU A 161 0.69 -3.98 0.05
N SER A 162 -0.34 -4.31 -0.73
CA SER A 162 -0.38 -5.48 -1.63
C SER A 162 0.76 -5.50 -2.66
N SER A 163 1.28 -4.32 -3.04
CA SER A 163 2.42 -4.15 -3.94
C SER A 163 3.80 -4.31 -3.28
N TRP A 164 3.88 -4.49 -1.96
CA TRP A 164 5.13 -4.63 -1.21
C TRP A 164 5.89 -5.90 -1.61
N GLY A 165 6.96 -5.70 -2.37
CA GLY A 165 7.87 -6.74 -2.83
C GLY A 165 9.22 -6.66 -2.13
N VAL A 166 9.74 -7.83 -1.76
CA VAL A 166 11.11 -8.00 -1.28
C VAL A 166 11.95 -8.61 -2.38
N THR A 167 13.12 -8.04 -2.62
CA THR A 167 14.12 -8.57 -3.55
C THR A 167 15.32 -9.06 -2.76
N TRP A 168 15.74 -10.31 -2.97
CA TRP A 168 16.87 -10.93 -2.28
C TRP A 168 17.41 -12.10 -3.10
N ASN A 169 18.73 -12.16 -3.30
CA ASN A 169 19.43 -13.27 -3.94
C ASN A 169 18.83 -13.68 -5.30
N ASN A 170 18.69 -12.68 -6.19
CA ASN A 170 18.10 -12.83 -7.53
C ASN A 170 16.64 -13.33 -7.54
N GLN A 171 15.94 -13.26 -6.40
CA GLN A 171 14.54 -13.64 -6.27
C GLN A 171 13.69 -12.48 -5.79
N VAL A 172 12.41 -12.49 -6.19
CA VAL A 172 11.42 -11.51 -5.78
C VAL A 172 10.30 -12.23 -5.05
N PHE A 173 9.95 -11.75 -3.85
CA PHE A 173 8.90 -12.29 -3.00
C PHE A 173 7.87 -11.21 -2.75
N ASN A 174 6.58 -11.49 -2.98
CA ASN A 174 5.54 -10.61 -2.43
C ASN A 174 5.44 -10.84 -0.93
N GLN A 175 5.57 -9.75 -0.18
CA GLN A 175 5.45 -9.72 1.29
C GLN A 175 4.42 -8.68 1.74
N GLY A 176 3.53 -8.30 0.83
CA GLY A 176 2.46 -7.35 1.08
C GLY A 176 1.33 -7.89 1.94
N ALA A 177 0.50 -6.95 2.38
CA ALA A 177 -0.74 -7.19 3.08
C ALA A 177 -1.79 -6.19 2.58
N PRO A 178 -2.95 -6.65 2.10
CA PRO A 178 -3.32 -8.06 1.94
C PRO A 178 -2.49 -8.74 0.84
N LYS A 179 -2.44 -10.08 0.87
CA LYS A 179 -1.71 -10.83 -0.15
C LYS A 179 -2.59 -10.97 -1.40
N PRO A 180 -2.10 -10.64 -2.60
CA PRO A 180 -2.84 -10.88 -3.84
C PRO A 180 -3.10 -12.38 -4.03
N VAL A 181 -4.29 -12.75 -4.51
CA VAL A 181 -4.57 -14.11 -4.99
C VAL A 181 -4.54 -14.14 -6.52
N SER A 182 -4.20 -15.29 -7.09
CA SER A 182 -4.24 -15.48 -8.53
C SER A 182 -5.68 -15.32 -9.04
N SER A 183 -5.90 -14.40 -9.96
CA SER A 183 -7.19 -14.27 -10.66
C SER A 183 -7.31 -15.39 -11.70
N THR A 184 -7.68 -16.61 -11.31
CA THR A 184 -7.95 -17.71 -12.25
C THR A 184 -9.34 -17.66 -12.90
N GLY A 185 -10.06 -16.52 -12.89
CA GLY A 185 -11.43 -16.46 -13.43
C GLY A 185 -11.98 -15.06 -13.74
N ALA A 186 -11.93 -14.70 -15.03
CA ALA A 186 -12.75 -13.80 -15.86
C ALA A 186 -13.59 -12.63 -15.26
N LYS A 187 -13.48 -11.45 -15.92
CA LYS A 187 -14.56 -10.83 -16.72
C LYS A 187 -14.00 -9.85 -17.77
N ALA A 188 -14.47 -9.93 -19.01
CA ALA A 188 -14.79 -8.79 -19.87
C ALA A 188 -16.34 -8.76 -19.94
N PRO A 189 -17.05 -7.62 -19.92
CA PRO A 189 -16.83 -6.46 -20.79
C PRO A 189 -16.89 -5.08 -20.08
N GLY A 190 -16.28 -4.08 -20.72
CA GLY A 190 -16.04 -2.75 -20.18
C GLY A 190 -14.57 -2.64 -19.84
N GLN A 191 -13.77 -2.12 -20.77
CA GLN A 191 -12.37 -1.78 -20.52
C GLN A 191 -12.35 -0.70 -19.43
N GLU A 192 -12.38 -1.09 -18.15
CA GLU A 192 -11.98 -0.20 -17.07
C GLU A 192 -10.58 0.28 -17.45
N LYS A 193 -10.49 1.57 -17.80
CA LYS A 193 -9.26 2.17 -18.25
C LYS A 193 -8.21 1.85 -17.20
N ALA A 194 -7.13 1.16 -17.59
CA ALA A 194 -6.00 0.95 -16.69
C ALA A 194 -5.58 2.33 -16.18
N GLU A 195 -5.77 2.59 -14.89
CA GLU A 195 -5.37 3.85 -14.31
C GLU A 195 -3.85 3.94 -14.41
N LYS A 196 -3.37 5.07 -14.91
CA LYS A 196 -1.94 5.37 -14.96
C LYS A 196 -1.53 5.93 -13.60
N VAL A 197 -0.61 5.25 -12.94
CA VAL A 197 -0.09 5.63 -11.62
C VAL A 197 1.37 6.02 -11.76
N TRP A 198 1.76 7.12 -11.12
CA TRP A 198 3.14 7.59 -11.13
C TRP A 198 4.07 6.64 -10.38
N ASP A 199 5.23 6.36 -10.97
CA ASP A 199 6.33 5.71 -10.29
C ASP A 199 7.44 6.73 -9.97
N TRP A 200 7.72 6.88 -8.68
CA TRP A 200 8.69 7.84 -8.14
C TRP A 200 10.14 7.46 -8.42
N VAL A 201 10.42 6.19 -8.71
CA VAL A 201 11.77 5.69 -9.00
C VAL A 201 12.05 5.78 -10.49
N ALA A 202 11.12 5.33 -11.32
CA ALA A 202 11.24 5.32 -12.77
C ALA A 202 10.91 6.69 -13.41
N GLY A 203 10.25 7.60 -12.68
CA GLY A 203 9.87 8.92 -13.20
C GLY A 203 8.90 8.83 -14.37
N THR A 204 7.99 7.86 -14.34
CA THR A 204 7.07 7.58 -15.44
C THR A 204 5.74 7.02 -14.95
N TYR A 205 4.72 7.04 -15.81
CA TYR A 205 3.44 6.43 -15.53
C TYR A 205 3.47 4.94 -15.83
N LEU A 206 3.04 4.13 -14.86
CA LEU A 206 2.83 2.70 -14.99
C LEU A 206 1.34 2.40 -15.01
N GLU A 207 0.93 1.39 -15.77
CA GLU A 207 -0.43 0.88 -15.70
C GLU A 207 -0.65 0.20 -14.34
N SER A 208 -1.70 0.62 -13.64
CA SER A 208 -2.24 -0.06 -12.47
C SER A 208 -3.53 -0.77 -12.83
N ALA A 209 -3.89 -1.79 -12.05
CA ALA A 209 -5.26 -2.30 -12.05
C ALA A 209 -6.09 -1.56 -10.97
N PRO A 210 -7.44 -1.62 -11.06
CA PRO A 210 -8.28 -1.45 -9.89
C PRO A 210 -7.84 -2.41 -8.78
N ALA A 211 -8.14 -2.07 -7.52
CA ALA A 211 -7.76 -2.87 -6.36
C ALA A 211 -8.02 -4.37 -6.62
N PRO A 212 -7.02 -5.25 -6.49
CA PRO A 212 -7.20 -6.66 -6.81
C PRO A 212 -8.26 -7.28 -5.89
N THR A 213 -8.88 -8.39 -6.30
CA THR A 213 -9.60 -9.24 -5.35
C THR A 213 -8.58 -9.76 -4.35
N ILE A 214 -8.55 -9.14 -3.17
CA ILE A 214 -7.61 -9.39 -2.09
C ILE A 214 -8.22 -10.43 -1.13
N THR A 215 -7.39 -11.32 -0.59
CA THR A 215 -7.78 -12.16 0.55
C THR A 215 -6.86 -11.90 1.73
N GLY A 216 -7.42 -11.86 2.93
CA GLY A 216 -6.68 -11.57 4.16
C GLY A 216 -6.79 -10.11 4.62
N LYS A 217 -6.15 -9.83 5.77
CA LYS A 217 -6.16 -8.50 6.39
C LYS A 217 -5.07 -7.62 5.78
N GLY A 218 -5.38 -6.35 5.56
CA GLY A 218 -4.36 -5.33 5.29
C GLY A 218 -3.43 -5.12 6.48
N ALA A 219 -2.43 -4.27 6.28
CA ALA A 219 -1.57 -3.86 7.38
C ALA A 219 -2.34 -2.92 8.33
N THR A 220 -2.06 -3.02 9.63
CA THR A 220 -2.80 -2.25 10.63
C THR A 220 -1.90 -1.77 11.76
N GLY A 221 -2.28 -0.67 12.40
CA GLY A 221 -1.59 -0.20 13.59
C GLY A 221 -2.20 1.08 14.13
N THR A 222 -1.36 1.98 14.64
CA THR A 222 -1.77 3.20 15.35
C THR A 222 -1.28 4.45 14.64
N TYR A 223 -2.03 5.53 14.77
CA TYR A 223 -1.68 6.85 14.27
C TYR A 223 -2.02 7.91 15.32
N ASP A 224 -1.05 8.77 15.63
CA ASP A 224 -1.26 9.94 16.46
C ASP A 224 -1.43 11.17 15.56
N GLU A 225 -2.63 11.74 15.52
CA GLU A 225 -2.96 12.86 14.63
C GLU A 225 -2.20 14.15 14.96
N LYS A 226 -1.75 14.32 16.22
CA LYS A 226 -1.07 15.55 16.66
C LYS A 226 0.40 15.55 16.23
N THR A 227 1.03 14.39 16.31
CA THR A 227 2.47 14.23 16.06
C THR A 227 2.76 13.61 14.69
N GLY A 228 1.75 13.06 14.02
CA GLY A 228 1.90 12.27 12.80
C GLY A 228 2.58 10.92 13.02
N ARG A 229 2.90 10.54 14.27
CA ARG A 229 3.59 9.28 14.55
C ARG A 229 2.71 8.09 14.22
N PHE A 230 3.29 7.09 13.59
CA PHE A 230 2.60 5.85 13.27
C PHE A 230 3.39 4.62 13.66
N VAL A 231 2.64 3.54 13.88
CA VAL A 231 3.12 2.17 13.85
C VAL A 231 2.23 1.38 12.90
N LEU A 232 2.82 0.56 12.05
CA LEU A 232 2.12 -0.29 11.10
C LEU A 232 2.72 -1.69 11.12
N GLU A 233 1.89 -2.70 11.34
CA GLU A 233 2.32 -4.08 11.46
C GLU A 233 1.48 -5.02 10.60
N TRP A 234 2.14 -6.05 10.06
CA TRP A 234 1.48 -7.16 9.40
C TRP A 234 2.39 -8.39 9.36
N THR A 235 1.81 -9.50 8.92
CA THR A 235 2.52 -10.71 8.60
C THR A 235 2.20 -11.15 7.18
N SER A 236 3.18 -11.70 6.46
CA SER A 236 2.97 -12.21 5.11
C SER A 236 3.67 -13.55 4.92
N LEU A 237 2.97 -14.53 4.34
CA LEU A 237 3.54 -15.83 4.02
C LEU A 237 4.52 -15.69 2.85
N ILE A 238 5.72 -16.22 3.03
CA ILE A 238 6.71 -16.38 1.95
C ILE A 238 6.35 -17.61 1.15
N VAL A 239 6.21 -17.45 -0.16
CA VAL A 239 5.87 -18.52 -1.11
C VAL A 239 6.98 -18.64 -2.13
N GLY A 240 7.52 -19.86 -2.27
CA GLY A 240 8.67 -20.15 -3.13
C GLY A 240 10.02 -19.81 -2.50
N GLY A 241 11.08 -20.17 -3.20
CA GLY A 241 12.47 -19.93 -2.78
C GLY A 241 12.89 -20.72 -1.52
N PRO A 242 14.07 -20.41 -0.96
CA PRO A 242 14.63 -21.14 0.18
C PRO A 242 13.88 -20.90 1.49
N PHE A 243 13.11 -19.81 1.59
CA PHE A 243 12.31 -19.47 2.78
C PHE A 243 10.83 -19.84 2.61
N ASN A 244 10.51 -20.76 1.71
CA ASN A 244 9.13 -21.16 1.46
C ASN A 244 8.42 -21.62 2.75
N ARG A 245 7.19 -21.12 2.96
CA ARG A 245 6.34 -21.34 4.16
C ARG A 245 6.77 -20.62 5.43
N PHE A 246 7.85 -19.84 5.41
CA PHE A 246 8.16 -18.92 6.50
C PHE A 246 7.20 -17.73 6.45
N ILE A 247 7.06 -17.02 7.57
CA ILE A 247 6.22 -15.83 7.65
C ILE A 247 7.13 -14.63 7.89
N GLY A 248 7.08 -13.64 7.00
CA GLY A 248 7.64 -12.33 7.29
C GLY A 248 6.75 -11.57 8.25
N ARG A 249 7.29 -11.12 9.38
CA ARG A 249 6.64 -10.16 10.29
C ARG A 249 7.30 -8.80 10.08
N TRP A 250 6.46 -7.83 9.76
CA TRP A 250 6.87 -6.46 9.48
C TRP A 250 6.38 -5.54 10.58
N HIS A 251 7.24 -4.61 10.97
CA HIS A 251 6.91 -3.53 11.87
C HIS A 251 7.58 -2.28 11.35
N LEU A 252 6.74 -1.31 11.00
CA LEU A 252 7.16 -0.02 10.50
C LEU A 252 6.74 1.01 11.54
N GLU A 253 7.68 1.84 11.94
CA GLU A 253 7.45 2.97 12.84
C GLU A 253 8.01 4.22 12.17
N GLY A 254 7.36 5.36 12.38
CA GLY A 254 7.86 6.64 11.87
C GLY A 254 6.85 7.77 11.98
N THR A 255 6.91 8.70 11.03
CA THR A 255 6.05 9.90 10.97
C THR A 255 5.40 10.06 9.60
N PHE A 256 4.16 10.51 9.57
CA PHE A 256 3.50 10.91 8.33
C PHE A 256 3.86 12.34 7.98
N GLU A 257 4.38 12.54 6.78
CA GLU A 257 4.57 13.84 6.16
C GLU A 257 3.54 14.02 5.04
N LYS A 258 2.69 15.04 5.16
CA LYS A 258 1.79 15.42 4.08
C LYS A 258 2.61 15.95 2.91
N ALA A 259 2.48 15.32 1.75
CA ALA A 259 3.19 15.71 0.54
C ALA A 259 2.23 15.80 -0.64
N ALA A 260 2.71 16.35 -1.76
CA ALA A 260 1.93 16.40 -2.99
C ALA A 260 1.48 14.99 -3.42
N LYS A 261 0.25 14.90 -3.95
CA LYS A 261 -0.23 13.70 -4.64
C LYS A 261 0.73 13.36 -5.79
N ALA A 262 0.77 12.09 -6.15
CA ALA A 262 1.30 11.69 -7.45
C ALA A 262 0.70 12.57 -8.56
N PRO A 263 1.48 12.99 -9.57
CA PRO A 263 0.95 13.72 -10.72
C PRO A 263 -0.25 13.00 -11.35
N HIS A 264 -1.26 13.77 -11.76
CA HIS A 264 -2.41 13.23 -12.49
C HIS A 264 -1.99 12.90 -13.93
N ALA A 265 -2.33 11.68 -14.38
CA ALA A 265 -2.05 11.18 -15.72
C ALA A 265 -2.96 11.78 -16.81
#